data_AF-A0AAC9FUT4-F1
#
_entry.id   AF-A0AAC9FUT4-F1
#
_cell.length_a   1.000
_cell.length_b   1.000
_cell.length_c   1.000
_cell.angle_alpha   90.00
_cell.angle_beta   90.00
_cell.angle_gamma   90.00
#
_symmetry.space_group_name_H-M   'P 1'
#
loop_
_entity.id
_entity.type
_entity.pdbx_description
1 polymer ?
#
loop_
_entity_poly.entity_id
_entity_poly.type
_entity_poly.pdbx_seq_one_letter_code
_entity_poly.pdbx_strand_id
1 'polypeptide(L)'
;MATTSSTYIPPISIPGIGTSIDVNTLVTKLMQAEGKGMTVRQNQQKVFQAQLSAVGSLKGALSTFQTAMANLTSADTFSGMKASGHDTSILNVNVGSAAPSGTYNVKVTQLAQAQVLSAQGQASNKVPVGSGTPTTISFSFGTVSGGTFTNGKYAGATFTQNGNLAGGSIKIDASNNTLSGIRDAINSANLGVSASIVNDGSGNPYRLVLTSTAGGANSEMKISVSGDSTLQSLLSHDPAGTQNMTEVATGQNALANVNGINVQSPTNTLTDVVDGTSFTLSKTGSTTVTVGNDAGQASQSVLNFVKAYNALRIQLNSLTKFDTANAANNGALAGMSAPRRSSTR
;
A
#
# COMPACT_ATOMS: atom_id res chain seq x y z
N MET A 1 -38.50 -95.58 -1.90
CA MET A 1 -37.88 -96.28 -3.05
C MET A 1 -36.57 -95.59 -3.38
N ALA A 2 -35.51 -96.37 -3.50
CA ALA A 2 -34.12 -95.92 -3.62
C ALA A 2 -33.78 -95.36 -5.01
N THR A 3 -32.77 -94.48 -5.09
CA THR A 3 -31.69 -94.52 -6.09
C THR A 3 -30.48 -93.70 -5.62
N THR A 4 -29.30 -94.19 -6.00
CA THR A 4 -27.96 -93.99 -5.46
C THR A 4 -27.08 -92.96 -6.20
N SER A 5 -25.98 -92.58 -5.54
CA SER A 5 -24.62 -92.37 -6.09
C SER A 5 -24.25 -90.99 -6.65
N SER A 6 -23.26 -90.32 -6.03
CA SER A 6 -21.86 -90.37 -6.48
C SER A 6 -21.05 -89.22 -5.84
N THR A 7 -20.06 -89.58 -5.02
CA THR A 7 -19.12 -88.65 -4.38
C THR A 7 -18.08 -88.19 -5.41
N TYR A 8 -18.10 -86.91 -5.80
CA TYR A 8 -17.04 -86.31 -6.61
C TYR A 8 -16.10 -85.51 -5.70
N ILE A 9 -14.88 -86.02 -5.50
CA ILE A 9 -13.77 -85.29 -4.86
C ILE A 9 -12.87 -84.79 -6.00
N PRO A 10 -12.80 -83.49 -6.28
CA PRO A 10 -11.84 -82.98 -7.26
C PRO A 10 -10.40 -83.14 -6.73
N PRO A 11 -9.44 -83.57 -7.58
CA PRO A 11 -8.07 -83.84 -7.15
C PRO A 11 -7.35 -82.56 -6.74
N ILE A 12 -6.60 -82.64 -5.63
CA ILE A 12 -5.60 -81.65 -5.23
C ILE A 12 -4.45 -81.73 -6.24
N SER A 13 -4.36 -80.76 -7.14
CA SER A 13 -3.17 -80.58 -7.97
C SER A 13 -2.11 -79.88 -7.13
N ILE A 14 -1.05 -80.61 -6.79
CA ILE A 14 0.18 -80.08 -6.18
C ILE A 14 0.97 -79.44 -7.33
N PRO A 15 1.22 -78.12 -7.34
CA PRO A 15 2.06 -77.50 -8.35
C PRO A 15 3.51 -77.94 -8.14
N GLY A 16 3.92 -78.97 -8.89
CA GLY A 16 5.29 -79.42 -8.99
C GLY A 16 6.16 -78.41 -9.75
N ILE A 17 7.25 -78.02 -9.10
CA ILE A 17 8.57 -77.65 -9.62
C ILE A 17 8.75 -77.73 -11.16
N GLY A 18 8.44 -76.62 -11.83
CA GLY A 18 8.79 -76.37 -13.22
C GLY A 18 9.13 -74.90 -13.37
N THR A 19 10.41 -74.56 -13.21
CA THR A 19 10.92 -73.18 -13.25
C THR A 19 10.78 -72.57 -14.63
N SER A 20 9.64 -71.96 -14.88
CA SER A 20 9.62 -70.61 -15.43
C SER A 20 8.97 -69.75 -14.36
N ILE A 21 9.72 -69.49 -13.27
CA ILE A 21 9.41 -68.32 -12.46
C ILE A 21 9.57 -67.17 -13.44
N ASP A 22 8.46 -66.69 -13.97
CA ASP A 22 8.42 -65.45 -14.71
C ASP A 22 8.70 -64.38 -13.66
N VAL A 23 9.99 -64.18 -13.42
CA VAL A 23 10.53 -63.28 -12.41
C VAL A 23 9.94 -61.89 -12.65
N ASN A 24 9.65 -61.52 -13.89
CA ASN A 24 9.00 -60.26 -14.21
C ASN A 24 7.55 -60.22 -13.69
N THR A 25 6.74 -61.28 -13.86
CA THR A 25 5.37 -61.30 -13.31
C THR A 25 5.32 -61.48 -11.79
N LEU A 26 6.23 -62.25 -11.19
CA LEU A 26 6.33 -62.39 -9.74
C LEU A 26 6.82 -61.09 -9.08
N VAL A 27 7.85 -60.45 -9.65
CA VAL A 27 8.32 -59.12 -9.23
C VAL A 27 7.22 -58.08 -9.46
N THR A 28 6.47 -58.11 -10.56
CA THR A 28 5.33 -57.20 -10.77
C THR A 28 4.22 -57.43 -9.74
N LYS A 29 3.88 -58.69 -9.41
CA LYS A 29 2.86 -59.01 -8.39
C LYS A 29 3.33 -58.63 -6.97
N LEU A 30 4.60 -58.82 -6.66
CA LEU A 30 5.20 -58.37 -5.38
C LEU A 30 5.30 -56.84 -5.32
N MET A 31 5.72 -56.17 -6.38
CA MET A 31 5.71 -54.70 -6.50
C MET A 31 4.29 -54.13 -6.43
N GLN A 32 3.27 -54.81 -6.98
CA GLN A 32 1.87 -54.42 -6.82
C GLN A 32 1.40 -54.64 -5.38
N ALA A 33 1.81 -55.72 -4.71
CA ALA A 33 1.47 -55.98 -3.31
C ALA A 33 2.16 -54.98 -2.35
N GLU A 34 3.42 -54.64 -2.61
CA GLU A 34 4.22 -53.66 -1.87
C GLU A 34 3.78 -52.21 -2.18
N GLY A 35 3.37 -51.96 -3.42
CA GLY A 35 2.80 -50.69 -3.88
C GLY A 35 1.40 -50.39 -3.33
N LYS A 36 0.63 -51.39 -2.86
CA LYS A 36 -0.67 -51.16 -2.19
C LYS A 36 -0.52 -50.25 -0.97
N GLY A 37 0.52 -50.44 -0.17
CA GLY A 37 0.80 -49.58 1.00
C GLY A 37 1.16 -48.14 0.62
N MET A 38 1.80 -47.95 -0.54
CA MET A 38 2.08 -46.63 -1.09
C MET A 38 0.81 -45.95 -1.61
N THR A 39 -0.04 -46.67 -2.35
CA THR A 39 -1.32 -46.15 -2.87
C THR A 39 -2.28 -45.76 -1.75
N VAL A 40 -2.36 -46.54 -0.67
CA VAL A 40 -3.17 -46.19 0.52
C VAL A 40 -2.67 -44.88 1.15
N ARG A 41 -1.35 -44.73 1.33
CA ARG A 41 -0.76 -43.50 1.88
C ARG A 41 -0.95 -42.29 0.95
N GLN A 42 -0.80 -42.46 -0.36
CA GLN A 42 -1.07 -41.41 -1.35
C GLN A 42 -2.54 -40.97 -1.35
N ASN A 43 -3.47 -41.91 -1.20
CA ASN A 43 -4.90 -41.61 -1.09
C ASN A 43 -5.23 -40.87 0.22
N GLN A 44 -4.62 -41.28 1.34
CA GLN A 44 -4.73 -40.55 2.61
C GLN A 44 -4.18 -39.13 2.51
N GLN A 45 -3.01 -38.95 1.86
CA GLN A 45 -2.43 -37.63 1.63
C GLN A 45 -3.37 -36.73 0.81
N LYS A 46 -3.99 -37.26 -0.25
CA LYS A 46 -4.98 -36.52 -1.06
C LYS A 46 -6.20 -36.12 -0.22
N VAL A 47 -6.69 -37.00 0.63
CA VAL A 47 -7.82 -36.72 1.54
C VAL A 47 -7.44 -35.63 2.56
N PHE A 48 -6.28 -35.73 3.21
CA PHE A 48 -5.82 -34.70 4.14
C PHE A 48 -5.57 -33.36 3.45
N GLN A 49 -5.05 -33.36 2.23
CA GLN A 49 -4.88 -32.14 1.44
C GLN A 49 -6.22 -31.49 1.10
N ALA A 50 -7.23 -32.30 0.74
CA ALA A 50 -8.59 -31.82 0.48
C ALA A 50 -9.25 -31.28 1.76
N GLN A 51 -9.07 -31.95 2.90
CA GLN A 51 -9.53 -31.48 4.21
C GLN A 51 -8.87 -30.17 4.62
N LEU A 52 -7.55 -30.04 4.43
CA LEU A 52 -6.81 -28.82 4.74
C LEU A 52 -7.30 -27.64 3.90
N SER A 53 -7.45 -27.84 2.58
CA SER A 53 -8.02 -26.82 1.69
C SER A 53 -9.45 -26.44 2.10
N ALA A 54 -10.28 -27.43 2.46
CA ALA A 54 -11.65 -27.21 2.92
C ALA A 54 -11.73 -26.41 4.24
N VAL A 55 -10.88 -26.73 5.22
CA VAL A 55 -10.76 -25.96 6.47
C VAL A 55 -10.24 -24.55 6.19
N GLY A 56 -9.28 -24.39 5.26
CA GLY A 56 -8.79 -23.10 4.80
C GLY A 56 -9.91 -22.22 4.22
N SER A 57 -10.72 -22.79 3.33
CA SER A 57 -11.89 -22.09 2.74
C SER A 57 -12.95 -21.75 3.80
N LEU A 58 -13.21 -22.64 4.76
CA LEU A 58 -14.14 -22.37 5.86
C LEU A 58 -13.62 -21.25 6.77
N LYS A 59 -12.31 -21.23 7.09
CA LYS A 59 -11.66 -20.16 7.85
C LYS A 59 -11.78 -18.82 7.12
N GLY A 60 -11.58 -18.81 5.80
CA GLY A 60 -11.78 -17.62 4.97
C GLY A 60 -13.21 -17.08 5.07
N ALA A 61 -14.20 -17.94 4.83
CA ALA A 61 -15.62 -17.58 4.93
C ALA A 61 -16.01 -17.09 6.33
N LEU A 62 -15.50 -17.74 7.37
CA LEU A 62 -15.74 -17.35 8.77
C LEU A 62 -15.11 -15.98 9.08
N SER A 63 -13.89 -15.73 8.62
CA SER A 63 -13.22 -14.42 8.78
C SER A 63 -14.00 -13.30 8.09
N THR A 64 -14.50 -13.54 6.87
CA THR A 64 -15.37 -12.59 6.16
C THR A 64 -16.67 -12.32 6.93
N PHE A 65 -17.31 -13.37 7.46
CA PHE A 65 -18.50 -13.23 8.28
C PHE A 65 -18.24 -12.46 9.58
N GLN A 66 -17.14 -12.76 10.28
CA GLN A 66 -16.71 -12.04 11.48
C GLN A 66 -16.48 -10.56 11.20
N THR A 67 -15.84 -10.23 10.07
CA THR A 67 -15.62 -8.83 9.65
C THR A 67 -16.94 -8.13 9.37
N ALA A 68 -17.86 -8.77 8.65
CA ALA A 68 -19.18 -8.20 8.37
C ALA A 68 -20.00 -7.97 9.65
N MET A 69 -19.89 -8.87 10.62
CA MET A 69 -20.53 -8.74 11.94
C MET A 69 -19.92 -7.59 12.74
N ALA A 70 -18.59 -7.48 12.79
CA ALA A 70 -17.90 -6.40 13.49
C ALA A 70 -18.31 -5.01 12.99
N ASN A 71 -18.42 -4.86 11.66
CA ASN A 71 -18.89 -3.62 11.04
C ASN A 71 -20.36 -3.32 11.40
N LEU A 72 -21.23 -4.33 11.47
CA LEU A 72 -22.63 -4.15 11.84
C LEU A 72 -22.82 -3.83 13.33
N THR A 73 -21.89 -4.22 14.19
CA THR A 73 -21.94 -3.87 15.62
C THR A 73 -21.35 -2.50 15.94
N SER A 74 -20.71 -1.84 14.97
CA SER A 74 -20.12 -0.50 15.17
C SER A 74 -21.20 0.59 15.10
N ALA A 75 -21.22 1.48 16.10
CA ALA A 75 -22.13 2.63 16.11
C ALA A 75 -21.87 3.59 14.94
N ASP A 76 -20.61 3.74 14.52
CA ASP A 76 -20.20 4.60 13.40
C ASP A 76 -20.87 4.21 12.08
N THR A 77 -21.23 2.94 11.90
CA THR A 77 -21.95 2.44 10.72
C THR A 77 -23.35 3.03 10.59
N PHE A 78 -23.94 3.48 11.69
CA PHE A 78 -25.31 4.00 11.75
C PHE A 78 -25.37 5.51 11.98
N SER A 79 -24.31 6.10 12.52
CA SER A 79 -24.11 7.55 12.60
C SER A 79 -23.20 8.09 11.50
N GLY A 80 -22.91 7.28 10.47
CA GLY A 80 -22.05 7.67 9.36
C GLY A 80 -22.57 8.91 8.65
N MET A 81 -21.67 9.87 8.41
CA MET A 81 -21.92 11.08 7.64
C MET A 81 -21.30 10.93 6.26
N LYS A 82 -21.88 11.61 5.26
CA LYS A 82 -21.30 11.72 3.91
C LYS A 82 -21.30 13.15 3.43
N ALA A 83 -20.30 13.48 2.63
CA ALA A 83 -20.30 14.67 1.80
C ALA A 83 -20.88 14.37 0.42
N SER A 84 -21.65 15.31 -0.13
CA SER A 84 -22.28 15.23 -1.45
C SER A 84 -22.38 16.61 -2.10
N GLY A 85 -22.76 16.66 -3.38
CA GLY A 85 -23.01 17.91 -4.11
C GLY A 85 -21.79 18.70 -4.55
N HIS A 86 -20.57 18.24 -4.20
CA HIS A 86 -19.32 18.92 -4.52
C HIS A 86 -18.73 18.46 -5.85
N ASP A 87 -17.94 19.33 -6.47
CA ASP A 87 -17.18 19.07 -7.67
C ASP A 87 -15.87 18.35 -7.31
N THR A 88 -15.80 17.06 -7.64
CA THR A 88 -14.66 16.19 -7.35
C THR A 88 -13.41 16.54 -8.16
N SER A 89 -13.53 17.36 -9.20
CA SER A 89 -12.35 17.90 -9.91
C SER A 89 -11.68 19.04 -9.16
N ILE A 90 -12.41 19.73 -8.27
CA ILE A 90 -11.91 20.83 -7.45
C ILE A 90 -11.37 20.30 -6.13
N LEU A 91 -12.16 19.50 -5.42
CA LEU A 91 -11.78 18.94 -4.14
C LEU A 91 -12.48 17.61 -3.85
N ASN A 92 -11.88 16.83 -2.97
CA ASN A 92 -12.51 15.68 -2.35
C ASN A 92 -12.73 15.96 -0.86
N VAL A 93 -13.77 15.38 -0.28
CA VAL A 93 -14.16 15.62 1.11
C VAL A 93 -14.21 14.30 1.85
N ASN A 94 -13.46 14.21 2.95
CA ASN A 94 -13.62 13.16 3.93
C ASN A 94 -14.41 13.69 5.14
N VAL A 95 -15.35 12.90 5.64
CA VAL A 95 -16.25 13.29 6.73
C VAL A 95 -16.24 12.22 7.80
N GLY A 96 -15.89 12.59 9.02
CA GLY A 96 -16.01 11.76 10.22
C GLY A 96 -17.43 11.73 10.77
N SER A 97 -17.72 10.78 11.65
CA SER A 97 -19.06 10.59 12.24
C SER A 97 -19.53 11.76 13.11
N ALA A 98 -18.60 12.58 13.62
CA ALA A 98 -18.90 13.77 14.43
C ALA A 98 -19.16 15.05 13.60
N ALA A 99 -19.02 14.99 12.28
CA ALA A 99 -19.12 16.19 11.46
C ALA A 99 -20.55 16.79 11.47
N PRO A 100 -20.68 18.11 11.64
CA PRO A 100 -21.99 18.76 11.63
C PRO A 100 -22.62 18.73 10.24
N SER A 101 -23.88 18.29 10.20
CA SER A 101 -24.69 18.34 8.98
C SER A 101 -24.92 19.79 8.54
N GLY A 102 -24.80 20.05 7.25
CA GLY A 102 -24.93 21.39 6.69
C GLY A 102 -24.34 21.53 5.30
N THR A 103 -24.53 22.71 4.72
CA THR A 103 -23.98 23.06 3.40
C THR A 103 -22.87 24.09 3.57
N TYR A 104 -21.72 23.81 2.97
CA TYR A 104 -20.51 24.62 3.04
C TYR A 104 -20.12 25.08 1.65
N ASN A 105 -20.00 26.39 1.45
CA ASN A 105 -19.46 26.98 0.24
C ASN A 105 -17.94 27.04 0.38
N VAL A 106 -17.23 26.33 -0.50
CA VAL A 106 -15.78 26.24 -0.49
C VAL A 106 -15.23 26.87 -1.76
N LYS A 107 -14.36 27.87 -1.60
CA LYS A 107 -13.64 28.51 -2.69
C LYS A 107 -12.15 28.31 -2.51
N VAL A 108 -11.54 27.52 -3.39
CA VAL A 108 -10.09 27.30 -3.44
C VAL A 108 -9.46 28.38 -4.30
N THR A 109 -8.62 29.23 -3.70
CA THR A 109 -7.96 30.33 -4.40
C THR A 109 -6.52 29.98 -4.79
N GLN A 110 -5.87 29.10 -4.02
CA GLN A 110 -4.48 28.72 -4.26
C GLN A 110 -4.22 27.29 -3.75
N LEU A 111 -3.41 26.53 -4.48
CA LEU A 111 -2.90 25.24 -4.03
C LEU A 111 -1.57 25.41 -3.30
N ALA A 112 -1.33 24.52 -2.34
CA ALA A 112 -0.02 24.38 -1.71
C ALA A 112 0.99 23.89 -2.74
N GLN A 113 2.18 24.50 -2.71
CA GLN A 113 3.33 24.05 -3.49
C GLN A 113 4.53 23.88 -2.56
N ALA A 114 5.42 22.98 -2.93
CA ALA A 114 6.71 22.80 -2.29
C ALA A 114 7.77 23.59 -3.05
N GLN A 115 8.78 24.07 -2.33
CA GLN A 115 9.89 24.76 -2.96
C GLN A 115 10.71 23.79 -3.83
N VAL A 116 11.14 24.27 -5.01
CA VAL A 116 12.01 23.55 -5.92
C VAL A 116 13.21 24.41 -6.28
N LEU A 117 14.41 23.87 -6.05
CA LEU A 117 15.70 24.47 -6.37
C LEU A 117 16.39 23.71 -7.49
N SER A 118 16.98 24.42 -8.45
CA SER A 118 17.76 23.85 -9.54
C SER A 118 19.21 24.33 -9.49
N ALA A 119 20.15 23.40 -9.51
CA ALA A 119 21.57 23.69 -9.63
C ALA A 119 21.94 24.09 -11.08
N GLN A 120 23.12 24.67 -11.24
CA GLN A 120 23.69 24.89 -12.57
C GLN A 120 23.93 23.55 -13.29
N GLY A 121 23.72 23.54 -14.61
CA GLY A 121 23.90 22.36 -15.44
C GLY A 121 25.34 21.86 -15.48
N GLN A 122 25.52 20.55 -15.49
CA GLN A 122 26.80 19.85 -15.64
C GLN A 122 26.83 19.05 -16.93
N ALA A 123 28.02 18.86 -17.50
CA ALA A 123 28.21 18.08 -18.74
C ALA A 123 27.86 16.59 -18.56
N SER A 124 28.02 16.04 -17.36
CA SER A 124 27.75 14.64 -17.05
C SER A 124 27.20 14.47 -15.64
N ASN A 125 26.34 13.47 -15.45
CA ASN A 125 25.83 13.07 -14.13
C ASN A 125 26.67 11.98 -13.43
N LYS A 126 27.72 11.48 -14.10
CA LYS A 126 28.61 10.41 -13.62
C LYS A 126 30.06 10.86 -13.44
N VAL A 127 30.43 12.02 -13.97
CA VAL A 127 31.75 12.60 -13.72
C VAL A 127 31.75 13.23 -12.31
N PRO A 128 32.80 13.03 -11.51
CA PRO A 128 32.96 13.70 -10.22
C PRO A 128 32.85 15.22 -10.35
N VAL A 129 32.10 15.82 -9.44
CA VAL A 129 32.02 17.26 -9.23
C VAL A 129 32.93 17.61 -8.05
N GLY A 130 33.83 18.57 -8.28
CA GLY A 130 34.83 18.97 -7.28
C GLY A 130 36.02 18.02 -7.18
N SER A 131 36.84 18.21 -6.15
CA SER A 131 38.10 17.49 -5.91
C SER A 131 37.93 16.19 -5.12
N GLY A 132 36.72 15.89 -4.63
CA GLY A 132 36.46 14.70 -3.81
C GLY A 132 36.88 14.85 -2.35
N THR A 133 37.17 16.08 -1.92
CA THR A 133 37.42 16.42 -0.51
C THR A 133 36.17 16.09 0.32
N PRO A 134 36.32 15.50 1.53
CA PRO A 134 35.18 15.28 2.41
C PRO A 134 34.37 16.56 2.62
N THR A 135 33.12 16.52 2.19
CA THR A 135 32.21 17.64 2.12
C THR A 135 30.95 17.31 2.90
N THR A 136 30.50 18.25 3.72
CA THR A 136 29.22 18.14 4.43
C THR A 136 28.22 19.07 3.77
N ILE A 137 27.09 18.51 3.32
CA ILE A 137 25.95 19.27 2.80
C ILE A 137 24.86 19.21 3.86
N SER A 138 24.45 20.36 4.38
CA SER A 138 23.44 20.49 5.43
C SER A 138 22.19 21.17 4.90
N PHE A 139 21.04 20.60 5.23
CA PHE A 139 19.72 21.06 4.85
C PHE A 139 18.96 21.54 6.09
N SER A 140 18.37 22.73 5.96
CA SER A 140 17.46 23.30 6.94
C SER A 140 16.30 23.95 6.22
N PHE A 141 15.15 24.05 6.88
CA PHE A 141 13.94 24.59 6.28
C PHE A 141 13.43 25.76 7.10
N GLY A 142 12.69 26.68 6.48
CA GLY A 142 12.24 27.88 7.16
C GLY A 142 11.29 28.72 6.33
N THR A 143 11.08 29.94 6.82
CA THR A 143 10.28 30.97 6.17
C THR A 143 11.21 32.08 5.71
N VAL A 144 11.02 32.52 4.47
CA VAL A 144 11.67 33.70 3.91
C VAL A 144 10.74 34.90 4.05
N SER A 145 11.24 36.03 4.54
CA SER A 145 10.45 37.23 4.73
C SER A 145 11.18 38.49 4.27
N GLY A 146 10.44 39.43 3.70
CA GLY A 146 10.98 40.67 3.14
C GLY A 146 11.82 40.45 1.88
N GLY A 147 12.53 41.51 1.47
CA GLY A 147 13.34 41.50 0.26
C GLY A 147 12.54 41.50 -1.05
N THR A 148 13.25 41.36 -2.16
CA THR A 148 12.69 41.21 -3.51
C THR A 148 13.07 39.87 -4.10
N PHE A 149 12.13 39.20 -4.74
CA PHE A 149 12.38 37.95 -5.47
C PHE A 149 12.43 38.23 -6.97
N THR A 150 13.55 37.90 -7.63
CA THR A 150 13.72 38.11 -9.07
C THR A 150 14.61 37.02 -9.65
N ASN A 151 14.20 36.44 -10.78
CA ASN A 151 14.92 35.36 -11.47
C ASN A 151 15.30 34.19 -10.55
N GLY A 152 14.40 33.79 -9.66
CA GLY A 152 14.60 32.64 -8.77
C GLY A 152 15.58 32.89 -7.62
N LYS A 153 15.81 34.15 -7.24
CA LYS A 153 16.70 34.54 -6.12
C LYS A 153 16.11 35.68 -5.30
N TYR A 154 16.35 35.64 -4.01
CA TYR A 154 16.01 36.71 -3.07
C TYR A 154 17.15 37.73 -2.94
N ALA A 155 16.78 39.00 -2.81
CA ALA A 155 17.71 40.08 -2.43
C ALA A 155 17.15 40.83 -1.21
N GLY A 156 17.95 40.95 -0.16
CA GLY A 156 17.56 41.64 1.08
C GLY A 156 16.48 40.92 1.91
N ALA A 157 16.28 39.62 1.69
CA ALA A 157 15.36 38.81 2.47
C ALA A 157 16.00 38.32 3.79
N THR A 158 15.15 37.95 4.74
CA THR A 158 15.55 37.25 5.97
C THR A 158 15.07 35.81 5.93
N PHE A 159 15.81 34.91 6.58
CA PHE A 159 15.46 33.50 6.70
C PHE A 159 15.28 33.15 8.18
N THR A 160 14.09 32.67 8.54
CA THR A 160 13.80 32.16 9.88
C THR A 160 13.61 30.65 9.82
N GLN A 161 14.50 29.91 10.46
CA GLN A 161 14.46 28.45 10.46
C GLN A 161 13.20 27.93 11.18
N ASN A 162 12.57 26.93 10.59
CA ASN A 162 11.49 26.15 11.18
C ASN A 162 12.06 24.84 11.73
N GLY A 163 12.28 24.77 13.04
CA GLY A 163 12.85 23.60 13.71
C GLY A 163 11.96 22.35 13.72
N ASN A 164 10.69 22.46 13.31
CA ASN A 164 9.77 21.33 13.29
C ASN A 164 9.87 20.49 12.00
N LEU A 165 10.53 21.01 10.96
CA LEU A 165 10.76 20.28 9.72
C LEU A 165 12.04 19.46 9.82
N ALA A 166 11.98 18.22 9.32
CA ALA A 166 13.14 17.34 9.27
C ALA A 166 14.24 17.98 8.42
N GLY A 167 15.42 18.15 9.00
CA GLY A 167 16.64 18.59 8.33
C GLY A 167 17.83 17.78 8.82
N GLY A 168 19.01 18.06 8.30
CA GLY A 168 20.22 17.35 8.69
C GLY A 168 21.32 17.43 7.64
N SER A 169 22.32 16.58 7.75
CA SER A 169 23.49 16.63 6.89
C SER A 169 23.83 15.30 6.25
N ILE A 170 24.34 15.36 5.02
CA ILE A 170 24.98 14.23 4.35
C ILE A 170 26.47 14.47 4.17
N LYS A 171 27.23 13.37 4.10
CA LYS A 171 28.64 13.39 3.75
C LYS A 171 28.82 13.01 2.28
N ILE A 172 29.54 13.85 1.56
CA ILE A 172 30.01 13.61 0.20
C ILE A 172 31.53 13.48 0.23
N ASP A 173 32.08 12.48 -0.44
CA ASP A 173 33.52 12.29 -0.65
C ASP A 173 33.77 11.68 -2.03
N ALA A 174 35.02 11.32 -2.33
CA ALA A 174 35.40 10.77 -3.63
C ALA A 174 34.61 9.52 -4.06
N SER A 175 33.93 8.82 -3.15
CA SER A 175 33.10 7.65 -3.49
C SER A 175 31.74 8.01 -4.08
N ASN A 176 31.21 9.21 -3.82
CA ASN A 176 29.84 9.59 -4.16
C ASN A 176 29.71 11.05 -4.66
N ASN A 177 30.81 11.74 -4.94
CA ASN A 177 30.83 13.13 -5.44
C ASN A 177 30.43 13.30 -6.92
N THR A 178 29.58 12.45 -7.46
CA THR A 178 28.95 12.64 -8.78
C THR A 178 27.54 13.20 -8.58
N LEU A 179 26.90 13.81 -9.60
CA LEU A 179 25.49 14.23 -9.44
C LEU A 179 24.58 13.06 -9.06
N SER A 180 24.82 11.88 -9.64
CA SER A 180 24.09 10.64 -9.30
C SER A 180 24.33 10.23 -7.85
N GLY A 181 25.59 10.24 -7.40
CA GLY A 181 25.95 9.90 -6.02
C GLY A 181 25.38 10.89 -5.00
N ILE A 182 25.40 12.19 -5.30
CA ILE A 182 24.80 13.23 -4.44
C ILE A 182 23.29 13.04 -4.36
N ARG A 183 22.61 12.82 -5.49
CA ARG A 183 21.17 12.51 -5.52
C ARG A 183 20.84 11.31 -4.62
N ASP A 184 21.58 10.22 -4.78
CA ASP A 184 21.33 8.97 -4.05
C ASP A 184 21.61 9.15 -2.56
N ALA A 185 22.66 9.91 -2.20
CA ALA A 185 22.97 10.27 -0.81
C ALA A 185 21.87 11.11 -0.16
N ILE A 186 21.33 12.12 -0.86
CA ILE A 186 20.20 12.94 -0.36
C ILE A 186 18.97 12.07 -0.13
N ASN A 187 18.56 11.30 -1.15
CA ASN A 187 17.34 10.50 -1.09
C ASN A 187 17.42 9.36 -0.05
N SER A 188 18.60 8.81 0.19
CA SER A 188 18.78 7.76 1.21
C SER A 188 18.77 8.30 2.64
N ALA A 189 19.07 9.60 2.82
CA ALA A 189 19.16 10.22 4.14
C ALA A 189 17.81 10.69 4.70
N ASN A 190 16.75 10.74 3.87
CA ASN A 190 15.38 11.13 4.27
C ASN A 190 15.31 12.46 5.05
N LEU A 191 16.02 13.49 4.56
CA LEU A 191 16.22 14.78 5.23
C LEU A 191 15.17 15.84 4.86
N GLY A 192 13.94 15.43 4.52
CA GLY A 192 12.91 16.37 4.07
C GLY A 192 13.12 16.94 2.67
N VAL A 193 14.11 16.44 1.91
CA VAL A 193 14.41 16.83 0.53
C VAL A 193 14.38 15.60 -0.38
N SER A 194 13.77 15.74 -1.55
CA SER A 194 13.92 14.79 -2.65
C SER A 194 14.83 15.37 -3.72
N ALA A 195 15.83 14.59 -4.14
CA ALA A 195 16.75 14.94 -5.20
C ALA A 195 16.43 14.17 -6.49
N SER A 196 16.49 14.87 -7.62
CA SER A 196 16.36 14.30 -8.96
C SER A 196 17.38 14.93 -9.90
N ILE A 197 17.61 14.30 -11.05
CA ILE A 197 18.48 14.84 -12.10
C ILE A 197 17.62 15.04 -13.34
N VAL A 198 17.54 16.28 -13.79
CA VAL A 198 16.83 16.64 -15.02
C VAL A 198 17.86 16.86 -16.12
N ASN A 199 17.62 16.25 -17.29
CA ASN A 199 18.34 16.54 -18.52
C ASN A 199 17.55 17.60 -19.29
N ASP A 200 18.08 18.82 -19.39
CA ASP A 200 17.41 19.95 -20.06
C ASP A 200 17.74 20.06 -21.57
N GLY A 201 18.58 19.17 -22.10
CA GLY A 201 19.00 19.18 -23.51
C GLY A 201 20.00 20.27 -23.89
N SER A 202 20.49 21.07 -22.94
CA SER A 202 21.51 22.10 -23.18
C SER A 202 22.92 21.51 -23.32
N GLY A 203 23.93 22.36 -23.57
CA GLY A 203 25.32 21.95 -23.65
C GLY A 203 25.89 21.37 -22.34
N ASN A 204 25.32 21.73 -21.19
CA ASN A 204 25.61 21.11 -19.89
C ASN A 204 24.29 20.56 -19.32
N PRO A 205 23.80 19.43 -19.84
CA PRO A 205 22.38 19.11 -19.77
C PRO A 205 21.89 18.70 -18.37
N TYR A 206 22.77 18.20 -17.51
CA TYR A 206 22.37 17.55 -16.27
C TYR A 206 22.29 18.53 -15.12
N ARG A 207 21.08 18.79 -14.62
CA ARG A 207 20.82 19.64 -13.44
C ARG A 207 20.36 18.81 -12.27
N LEU A 208 20.98 19.00 -11.11
CA LEU A 208 20.43 18.52 -9.85
C LEU A 208 19.24 19.40 -9.47
N VAL A 209 18.08 18.78 -9.28
CA VAL A 209 16.85 19.44 -8.82
C VAL A 209 16.51 18.91 -7.45
N LEU A 210 16.34 19.81 -6.50
CA LEU A 210 16.00 19.52 -5.12
C LEU A 210 14.59 20.05 -4.85
N THR A 211 13.73 19.19 -4.32
CA THR A 211 12.35 19.52 -3.99
C THR A 211 12.13 19.26 -2.50
N SER A 212 11.57 20.23 -1.79
CA SER A 212 11.13 20.02 -0.41
C SER A 212 10.03 18.95 -0.38
N THR A 213 10.09 18.01 0.57
CA THR A 213 8.99 17.05 0.77
C THR A 213 7.83 17.66 1.55
N ALA A 214 8.07 18.76 2.26
CA ALA A 214 7.02 19.59 2.86
C ALA A 214 6.56 20.64 1.86
N GLY A 215 5.25 20.89 1.82
CA GLY A 215 4.69 22.05 1.12
C GLY A 215 4.57 23.24 2.07
N GLY A 216 4.21 24.40 1.51
CA GLY A 216 3.90 25.57 2.30
C GLY A 216 5.02 26.60 2.34
N ALA A 217 4.67 27.82 2.74
CA ALA A 217 5.59 28.97 2.80
C ALA A 217 6.67 28.84 3.88
N ASN A 218 6.56 27.85 4.77
CA ASN A 218 7.49 27.58 5.86
C ASN A 218 8.46 26.42 5.54
N SER A 219 8.51 25.99 4.28
CA SER A 219 9.33 24.88 3.78
C SER A 219 10.44 25.34 2.82
N GLU A 220 10.82 26.61 2.87
CA GLU A 220 11.93 27.15 2.08
C GLU A 220 13.24 26.55 2.57
N MET A 221 14.05 26.03 1.66
CA MET A 221 15.31 25.35 1.92
C MET A 221 16.45 26.36 2.09
N LYS A 222 17.29 26.08 3.08
CA LYS A 222 18.64 26.60 3.21
C LYS A 222 19.63 25.44 3.18
N ILE A 223 20.55 25.50 2.22
CA ILE A 223 21.57 24.50 1.92
C ILE A 223 22.94 25.11 2.21
N SER A 224 23.65 24.54 3.19
CA SER A 224 25.00 24.94 3.54
C SER A 224 26.00 23.85 3.17
N VAL A 225 27.06 24.21 2.47
CA VAL A 225 28.11 23.27 2.02
C VAL A 225 29.45 23.66 2.62
N SER A 226 30.13 22.71 3.25
CA SER A 226 31.46 22.89 3.85
C SER A 226 32.40 21.78 3.40
N GLY A 227 33.61 22.12 2.93
CA GLY A 227 34.63 21.18 2.46
C GLY A 227 35.15 21.55 1.07
N ASP A 228 34.42 21.16 0.03
CA ASP A 228 34.78 21.39 -1.38
C ASP A 228 34.16 22.69 -1.94
N SER A 229 34.99 23.60 -2.46
CA SER A 229 34.56 24.90 -3.00
C SER A 229 33.76 24.80 -4.30
N THR A 230 33.96 23.75 -5.09
CA THR A 230 33.22 23.50 -6.33
C THR A 230 31.80 23.06 -5.98
N LEU A 231 31.65 22.13 -5.03
CA LEU A 231 30.34 21.75 -4.51
C LEU A 231 29.64 22.91 -3.80
N GLN A 232 30.40 23.73 -3.06
CA GLN A 232 29.86 24.94 -2.43
C GLN A 232 29.30 25.91 -3.47
N SER A 233 30.05 26.16 -4.54
CA SER A 233 29.65 27.03 -5.66
C SER A 233 28.48 26.47 -6.47
N LEU A 234 28.26 25.15 -6.42
CA LEU A 234 27.16 24.50 -7.14
C LEU A 234 25.86 24.48 -6.32
N LEU A 235 25.95 24.16 -5.02
CA LEU A 235 24.79 23.74 -4.22
C LEU A 235 24.43 24.67 -3.06
N SER A 236 25.32 25.57 -2.63
CA SER A 236 25.00 26.46 -1.50
C SER A 236 23.84 27.38 -1.86
N HIS A 237 22.85 27.42 -0.98
CA HIS A 237 21.67 28.22 -1.16
C HIS A 237 21.18 28.73 0.20
N ASP A 238 21.36 30.02 0.46
CA ASP A 238 20.82 30.69 1.63
C ASP A 238 19.94 31.85 1.15
N PRO A 239 18.61 31.82 1.36
CA PRO A 239 17.72 32.91 0.96
C PRO A 239 18.10 34.29 1.52
N ALA A 240 18.82 34.33 2.67
CA ALA A 240 19.34 35.56 3.27
C ALA A 240 20.80 35.87 2.88
N GLY A 241 21.40 35.09 1.98
CA GLY A 241 22.80 35.18 1.61
C GLY A 241 23.09 34.62 0.21
N THR A 242 24.14 33.80 0.10
CA THR A 242 24.61 33.25 -1.17
C THR A 242 23.62 32.22 -1.73
N GLN A 243 23.09 32.49 -2.92
CA GLN A 243 22.16 31.60 -3.64
C GLN A 243 22.76 31.14 -4.96
N ASN A 244 23.43 29.99 -4.96
CA ASN A 244 24.02 29.41 -6.15
C ASN A 244 23.01 28.61 -6.97
N MET A 245 22.03 28.00 -6.31
CA MET A 245 20.87 27.39 -6.96
C MET A 245 19.81 28.44 -7.30
N THR A 246 19.05 28.17 -8.36
CA THR A 246 17.91 28.98 -8.80
C THR A 246 16.61 28.34 -8.31
N GLU A 247 15.77 29.12 -7.66
CA GLU A 247 14.43 28.69 -7.29
C GLU A 247 13.51 28.72 -8.51
N VAL A 248 12.95 27.56 -8.84
CA VAL A 248 12.05 27.38 -10.00
C VAL A 248 10.59 27.31 -9.58
N ALA A 249 10.32 27.00 -8.31
CA ALA A 249 9.00 27.09 -7.70
C ALA A 249 9.15 27.44 -6.22
N THR A 250 8.32 28.38 -5.76
CA THR A 250 8.30 28.84 -4.36
C THR A 250 7.36 27.99 -3.53
N GLY A 251 7.75 27.69 -2.29
CA GLY A 251 6.89 27.08 -1.30
C GLY A 251 5.75 28.02 -0.94
N GLN A 252 4.50 27.55 -1.05
CA GLN A 252 3.34 28.37 -0.73
C GLN A 252 2.24 27.52 -0.11
N ASN A 253 1.45 28.13 0.77
CA ASN A 253 0.32 27.46 1.41
C ASN A 253 -0.85 27.33 0.43
N ALA A 254 -1.64 26.29 0.61
CA ALA A 254 -2.99 26.23 0.08
C ALA A 254 -3.82 27.31 0.76
N LEU A 255 -4.64 28.01 -0.02
CA LEU A 255 -5.56 29.04 0.46
C LEU A 255 -6.97 28.69 -0.03
N ALA A 256 -7.90 28.69 0.91
CA ALA A 256 -9.31 28.49 0.62
C ALA A 256 -10.17 29.41 1.49
N ASN A 257 -11.41 29.60 1.07
CA ASN A 257 -12.45 30.26 1.83
C ASN A 257 -13.60 29.28 2.06
N VAL A 258 -13.99 29.07 3.31
CA VAL A 258 -15.11 28.20 3.69
C VAL A 258 -16.16 29.05 4.39
N ASN A 259 -17.33 29.22 3.78
CA ASN A 259 -18.42 30.06 4.29
C ASN A 259 -17.99 31.49 4.67
N GLY A 260 -17.06 32.08 3.92
CA GLY A 260 -16.53 33.42 4.19
C GLY A 260 -15.28 33.44 5.08
N ILE A 261 -14.91 32.32 5.73
CA ILE A 261 -13.73 32.22 6.58
C ILE A 261 -12.51 31.82 5.74
N ASN A 262 -11.43 32.60 5.82
CA ASN A 262 -10.17 32.26 5.14
C ASN A 262 -9.43 31.18 5.92
N VAL A 263 -8.98 30.17 5.20
CA VAL A 263 -8.31 28.98 5.72
C VAL A 263 -7.04 28.78 4.92
N GLN A 264 -5.97 28.41 5.61
CA GLN A 264 -4.69 28.12 5.00
C GLN A 264 -4.13 26.79 5.50
N SER A 265 -3.39 26.08 4.66
CA SER A 265 -2.67 24.87 5.02
C SER A 265 -1.34 24.80 4.30
N PRO A 266 -0.27 24.27 4.92
CA PRO A 266 0.98 23.97 4.21
C PRO A 266 0.83 22.85 3.18
N THR A 267 -0.27 22.08 3.22
CA THR A 267 -0.54 21.00 2.26
C THR A 267 -1.82 21.26 1.49
N ASN A 268 -2.06 20.48 0.43
CA ASN A 268 -3.34 20.48 -0.27
C ASN A 268 -4.45 19.77 0.51
N THR A 269 -4.20 19.34 1.75
CA THR A 269 -5.23 18.83 2.65
C THR A 269 -5.50 19.87 3.74
N LEU A 270 -6.75 20.31 3.82
CA LEU A 270 -7.23 21.14 4.90
C LEU A 270 -7.92 20.22 5.92
N THR A 271 -7.26 19.98 7.03
CA THR A 271 -7.77 19.14 8.13
C THR A 271 -8.55 19.98 9.12
N ASP A 272 -9.68 19.46 9.61
CA ASP A 272 -10.50 20.05 10.68
C ASP A 272 -10.89 21.50 10.45
N VAL A 273 -11.14 21.87 9.18
CA VAL A 273 -11.61 23.21 8.81
C VAL A 273 -13.03 23.44 9.32
N VAL A 274 -13.85 22.41 9.17
CA VAL A 274 -15.07 22.20 9.94
C VAL A 274 -14.82 20.94 10.74
N ASP A 275 -15.23 20.94 12.01
CA ASP A 275 -14.96 19.83 12.93
C ASP A 275 -15.37 18.48 12.31
N GLY A 276 -14.45 17.50 12.36
CA GLY A 276 -14.64 16.20 11.75
C GLY A 276 -14.66 16.16 10.21
N THR A 277 -14.27 17.23 9.51
CA THR A 277 -14.15 17.23 8.04
C THR A 277 -12.71 17.47 7.58
N SER A 278 -12.36 16.88 6.45
CA SER A 278 -11.09 17.17 5.78
C SER A 278 -11.33 17.38 4.28
N PHE A 279 -10.76 18.45 3.73
CA PHE A 279 -10.87 18.82 2.32
C PHE A 279 -9.53 18.59 1.62
N THR A 280 -9.48 17.70 0.63
CA THR A 280 -8.31 17.50 -0.22
C THR A 280 -8.49 18.28 -1.51
N LEU A 281 -7.71 19.34 -1.67
CA LEU A 281 -7.78 20.27 -2.79
C LEU A 281 -7.01 19.72 -4.00
N SER A 282 -7.63 19.78 -5.17
CA SER A 282 -7.04 19.32 -6.42
C SER A 282 -6.91 20.44 -7.45
N LYS A 283 -7.78 21.45 -7.39
CA LYS A 283 -7.79 22.59 -8.32
C LYS A 283 -8.34 23.84 -7.66
N THR A 284 -7.97 25.00 -8.18
CA THR A 284 -8.65 26.26 -7.84
C THR A 284 -10.07 26.29 -8.42
N GLY A 285 -11.00 26.95 -7.72
CA GLY A 285 -12.40 26.98 -8.12
C GLY A 285 -13.34 27.23 -6.94
N SER A 286 -14.64 27.10 -7.20
CA SER A 286 -15.68 27.20 -6.16
C SER A 286 -16.63 26.03 -6.27
N THR A 287 -17.00 25.46 -5.14
CA THR A 287 -17.92 24.34 -5.06
C THR A 287 -18.70 24.38 -3.74
N THR A 288 -19.79 23.62 -3.70
CA THR A 288 -20.66 23.53 -2.54
C THR A 288 -20.61 22.11 -2.01
N VAL A 289 -20.33 21.95 -0.72
CA VAL A 289 -20.24 20.64 -0.05
C VAL A 289 -21.42 20.51 0.88
N THR A 290 -22.25 19.49 0.68
CA THR A 290 -23.37 19.18 1.59
C THR A 290 -23.02 17.95 2.41
N VAL A 291 -22.93 18.14 3.72
CA VAL A 291 -22.73 17.07 4.71
C VAL A 291 -24.08 16.67 5.29
N GLY A 292 -24.34 15.36 5.33
CA GLY A 292 -25.51 14.81 5.98
C GLY A 292 -25.40 13.30 6.20
N ASN A 293 -26.41 12.72 6.84
CA ASN A 293 -26.42 11.31 7.20
C ASN A 293 -26.27 10.40 5.97
N ASP A 294 -25.43 9.37 6.08
CA ASP A 294 -25.33 8.33 5.08
C ASP A 294 -26.26 7.15 5.36
N ALA A 295 -27.55 7.35 5.07
CA ALA A 295 -28.56 6.29 5.18
C ALA A 295 -28.24 5.02 4.33
N GLY A 296 -27.35 5.14 3.34
CA GLY A 296 -26.93 4.01 2.50
C GLY A 296 -25.95 3.07 3.20
N GLN A 297 -25.13 3.58 4.12
CA GLN A 297 -24.06 2.81 4.75
C GLN A 297 -24.61 1.67 5.62
N ALA A 298 -25.61 1.96 6.47
CA ALA A 298 -26.28 0.96 7.29
C ALA A 298 -26.94 -0.14 6.43
N SER A 299 -27.63 0.25 5.36
CA SER A 299 -28.28 -0.67 4.43
C SER A 299 -27.26 -1.59 3.74
N GLN A 300 -26.12 -1.04 3.33
CA GLN A 300 -25.04 -1.80 2.70
C GLN A 300 -24.36 -2.77 3.68
N SER A 301 -24.16 -2.36 4.94
CA SER A 301 -23.61 -3.21 5.99
C SER A 301 -24.51 -4.41 6.30
N VAL A 302 -25.83 -4.20 6.39
CA VAL A 302 -26.81 -5.30 6.53
C VAL A 302 -26.76 -6.23 5.33
N LEU A 303 -26.73 -5.70 4.11
CA LEU A 303 -26.63 -6.51 2.89
C LEU A 303 -25.34 -7.35 2.86
N ASN A 304 -24.21 -6.77 3.27
CA ASN A 304 -22.93 -7.46 3.32
C ASN A 304 -22.92 -8.57 4.37
N PHE A 305 -23.53 -8.34 5.53
CA PHE A 305 -23.74 -9.37 6.55
C PHE A 305 -24.55 -10.56 6.02
N VAL A 306 -25.70 -10.29 5.39
CA VAL A 306 -26.56 -11.35 4.83
C VAL A 306 -25.82 -12.15 3.76
N LYS A 307 -25.04 -11.49 2.89
CA LYS A 307 -24.19 -12.16 1.89
C LYS A 307 -23.13 -13.04 2.55
N ALA A 308 -22.43 -12.54 3.55
CA ALA A 308 -21.39 -13.29 4.25
C ALA A 308 -21.96 -14.51 5.01
N TYR A 309 -23.11 -14.34 5.68
CA TYR A 309 -23.81 -15.44 6.34
C TYR A 309 -24.23 -16.53 5.34
N ASN A 310 -24.86 -16.13 4.24
CA ASN A 310 -25.30 -17.08 3.21
C ASN A 310 -24.11 -17.81 2.58
N ALA A 311 -23.01 -17.12 2.31
CA ALA A 311 -21.78 -17.73 1.81
C ALA A 311 -21.19 -18.74 2.79
N LEU A 312 -21.11 -18.39 4.09
CA LEU A 312 -20.66 -19.30 5.14
C LEU A 312 -21.56 -20.54 5.23
N ARG A 313 -22.89 -20.36 5.21
CA ARG A 313 -23.86 -21.46 5.24
C ARG A 313 -23.70 -22.38 4.04
N ILE A 314 -23.58 -21.85 2.83
CA ILE A 314 -23.38 -22.64 1.60
C ILE A 314 -22.07 -23.43 1.70
N GLN A 315 -20.98 -22.79 2.12
CA GLN A 315 -19.68 -23.44 2.26
C GLN A 315 -19.72 -24.54 3.32
N LEU A 316 -20.34 -24.29 4.48
CA LEU A 316 -20.48 -25.28 5.53
C LEU A 316 -21.31 -26.48 5.06
N ASN A 317 -22.45 -26.23 4.40
CA ASN A 317 -23.29 -27.29 3.84
C ASN A 317 -22.56 -28.10 2.77
N SER A 318 -21.86 -27.44 1.85
CA SER A 318 -21.11 -28.11 0.78
C SER A 318 -19.98 -28.97 1.34
N LEU A 319 -19.25 -28.47 2.34
CA LEU A 319 -18.11 -29.19 2.91
C LEU A 319 -18.52 -30.31 3.87
N THR A 320 -19.69 -30.23 4.49
CA THR A 320 -20.20 -31.23 5.44
C THR A 320 -21.25 -32.18 4.87
N LYS A 321 -21.65 -31.99 3.61
CA LYS A 321 -22.65 -32.84 2.93
C LYS A 321 -22.25 -34.31 3.03
N PHE A 322 -23.18 -35.12 3.50
CA PHE A 322 -23.03 -36.57 3.61
C PHE A 322 -24.13 -37.26 2.80
N ASP A 323 -23.72 -38.03 1.80
CA ASP A 323 -24.53 -38.78 0.86
C ASP A 323 -24.25 -40.28 1.09
N THR A 324 -25.26 -40.97 1.63
CA THR A 324 -25.20 -42.41 1.91
C THR A 324 -25.33 -43.28 0.66
N ALA A 325 -25.83 -42.72 -0.45
CA ALA A 325 -26.03 -43.44 -1.71
C ALA A 325 -24.79 -43.35 -2.62
N ASN A 326 -24.05 -42.25 -2.58
CA ASN A 326 -22.80 -42.11 -3.32
C ASN A 326 -21.76 -41.30 -2.54
N ALA A 327 -20.76 -42.00 -1.97
CA ALA A 327 -19.70 -41.39 -1.18
C ALA A 327 -18.81 -40.40 -1.98
N ALA A 328 -18.80 -40.46 -3.31
CA ALA A 328 -18.09 -39.48 -4.15
C ALA A 328 -18.72 -38.09 -4.10
N ASN A 329 -19.98 -37.97 -3.66
CA ASN A 329 -20.70 -36.70 -3.49
C ASN A 329 -20.50 -36.09 -2.09
N ASN A 330 -19.74 -36.75 -1.21
CA ASN A 330 -19.49 -36.26 0.14
C ASN A 330 -18.60 -35.03 0.10
N GLY A 331 -18.92 -34.04 0.93
CA GLY A 331 -18.04 -32.91 1.17
C GLY A 331 -16.74 -33.37 1.82
N ALA A 332 -15.65 -32.63 1.60
CA ALA A 332 -14.32 -32.99 2.09
C ALA A 332 -14.24 -33.13 3.64
N LEU A 333 -15.19 -32.54 4.38
CA LEU A 333 -15.29 -32.60 5.85
C LEU A 333 -16.43 -33.50 6.33
N ALA A 334 -17.05 -34.28 5.44
CA ALA A 334 -18.14 -35.19 5.80
C ALA A 334 -17.64 -36.24 6.82
N GLY A 335 -18.31 -36.33 7.97
CA GLY A 335 -17.92 -37.21 9.07
C GLY A 335 -17.02 -36.58 10.14
N MET A 336 -16.50 -35.37 9.94
CA MET A 336 -15.79 -34.63 11.01
C MET A 336 -16.79 -34.03 12.01
N SER A 337 -16.57 -34.21 13.30
CA SER A 337 -17.46 -33.76 14.38
C SER A 337 -17.39 -32.25 14.67
N ALA A 338 -16.29 -31.57 14.31
CA ALA A 338 -16.10 -30.13 14.54
C ALA A 338 -17.05 -29.21 13.75
N PRO A 339 -17.19 -29.32 12.41
CA PRO A 339 -18.07 -28.43 11.64
C PRO A 339 -19.57 -28.64 11.94
N ARG A 340 -19.97 -29.79 12.49
CA ARG A 340 -21.36 -30.09 12.90
C ARG A 340 -21.83 -29.25 14.12
N ARG A 341 -20.92 -28.88 15.03
CA ARG A 341 -21.26 -28.08 16.23
C ARG A 341 -21.45 -26.59 15.93
N SER A 342 -20.88 -26.07 14.83
CA SER A 342 -21.01 -24.65 14.44
C SER A 342 -22.29 -24.34 13.65
N SER A 343 -22.98 -25.37 13.13
CA SER A 343 -24.25 -25.24 12.40
C SER A 343 -25.46 -25.10 13.35
N THR A 344 -25.29 -25.48 14.62
CA THR A 344 -26.37 -25.64 15.61
C THR A 344 -26.44 -24.49 16.64
N ARG A 345 -25.66 -23.43 16.48
CA ARG A 345 -25.69 -22.24 17.35
C ARG A 345 -25.69 -20.96 16.54
#